data_AF-A0A976FHY7-F1
#
_entry.id   AF-A0A976FHY7-F1
#
_cell.length_a   1.000
_cell.length_b   1.000
_cell.length_c   1.000
_cell.angle_alpha   90.00
_cell.angle_beta   90.00
_cell.angle_gamma   90.00
#
_symmetry.space_group_name_H-M   'P 1'
#
loop_
_entity.id
_entity.type
_entity.pdbx_description
1 polymer ?
#
loop_
_entity_poly.entity_id
_entity_poly.type
_entity_poly.pdbx_seq_one_letter_code
_entity_poly.pdbx_strand_id
1 'polypeptide(L)'
;MKIFVPFVAASMAIAGVASDAKHTSRQLIVGGEETFEGNHPFVVSLRLKKPDETLCHGALISPNVVLTTIFCGLTEPEHYRLNYATIGAYYSRGMLNAEGDRDGEHLKILKTINHPDFEHPTNSVDIAVLILEKESTFKPIGLPTSSEIDLKTPLRTFGWGSTYYATESEADQSFRMKTILLNPMTQNECSKAYENITNSFFCASGENQGGLCIGDNGNPAIDEKKEVVVGISSHGKGCNNNVLSNVGAVTEWLQEIIKQYAPKQSQVK
;
A
#
# COMPACT_ATOMS: atom_id res chain seq x y z
N MET A 1 69.48 -16.61 52.93
CA MET A 1 68.27 -17.24 52.37
C MET A 1 67.17 -16.18 52.25
N LYS A 2 67.06 -15.54 51.09
CA LYS A 2 65.94 -14.69 50.69
C LYS A 2 65.72 -14.92 49.19
N ILE A 3 64.56 -15.48 48.89
CA ILE A 3 64.02 -15.84 47.58
C ILE A 3 63.24 -14.62 47.06
N PHE A 4 63.43 -14.22 45.80
CA PHE A 4 62.52 -13.34 45.05
C PHE A 4 62.65 -13.71 43.55
N VAL A 5 61.90 -14.72 43.09
CA VAL A 5 60.64 -14.67 42.30
C VAL A 5 60.80 -13.95 40.94
N PRO A 6 60.79 -14.68 39.80
CA PRO A 6 60.78 -14.07 38.49
C PRO A 6 59.38 -13.52 38.19
N PHE A 7 59.30 -12.30 37.67
CA PHE A 7 58.08 -11.72 37.11
C PHE A 7 57.70 -12.50 35.85
N VAL A 8 56.67 -13.33 35.94
CA VAL A 8 56.00 -13.90 34.76
C VAL A 8 55.07 -12.84 34.20
N ALA A 9 55.39 -12.31 33.02
CA ALA A 9 54.49 -11.46 32.27
C ALA A 9 53.31 -12.31 31.77
N ALA A 10 52.16 -12.21 32.43
CA ALA A 10 50.91 -12.79 31.96
C ALA A 10 50.41 -11.98 30.75
N SER A 11 50.60 -12.52 29.55
CA SER A 11 50.00 -11.97 28.33
C SER A 11 48.49 -12.23 28.38
N MET A 12 47.70 -11.20 28.68
CA MET A 12 46.24 -11.27 28.56
C MET A 12 45.89 -11.37 27.07
N ALA A 13 45.56 -12.58 26.63
CA ALA A 13 44.89 -12.79 25.36
C ALA A 13 43.49 -12.17 25.47
N ILE A 14 43.31 -11.00 24.85
CA ILE A 14 41.98 -10.42 24.63
C ILE A 14 41.29 -11.32 23.61
N ALA A 15 40.46 -12.25 24.09
CA ALA A 15 39.54 -12.97 23.24
C ALA A 15 38.57 -11.95 22.66
N GLY A 16 38.79 -11.56 21.40
CA GLY A 16 37.83 -10.77 20.64
C GLY A 16 36.54 -11.56 20.56
N VAL A 17 35.52 -11.10 21.28
CA VAL A 17 34.15 -11.57 21.08
C VAL A 17 33.77 -11.09 19.68
N ALA A 18 33.86 -11.99 18.70
CA ALA A 18 33.23 -11.76 17.41
C ALA A 18 31.75 -11.58 17.68
N SER A 19 31.27 -10.34 17.61
CA SER A 19 29.86 -10.05 17.54
C SER A 19 29.37 -10.72 16.28
N ASP A 20 28.62 -11.81 16.45
CA ASP A 20 27.81 -12.38 15.39
C ASP A 20 26.74 -11.32 15.09
N ALA A 21 27.09 -10.38 14.20
CA ALA A 21 26.16 -9.44 13.63
C ALA A 21 25.20 -10.27 12.77
N LYS A 22 24.19 -10.82 13.44
CA LYS A 22 23.03 -11.43 12.81
C LYS A 22 22.45 -10.32 11.93
N HIS A 23 22.78 -10.34 10.65
CA HIS A 23 22.23 -9.49 9.62
C HIS A 23 20.72 -9.67 9.70
N THR A 24 20.06 -8.79 10.45
CA THR A 24 18.61 -8.70 10.45
C THR A 24 18.32 -7.98 9.14
N SER A 25 17.96 -8.76 8.12
CA SER A 25 17.56 -8.24 6.83
C SER A 25 16.48 -7.18 7.05
N ARG A 26 16.71 -5.96 6.56
CA ARG A 26 15.79 -4.83 6.68
C ARG A 26 14.48 -5.17 5.95
N GLN A 27 13.37 -5.21 6.68
CA GLN A 27 12.03 -5.50 6.16
C GLN A 27 11.18 -4.20 6.14
N LEU A 28 10.66 -3.82 4.95
CA LEU A 28 10.10 -2.51 4.52
C LEU A 28 8.70 -2.72 3.88
N ILE A 29 7.77 -1.74 3.91
CA ILE A 29 6.50 -1.93 4.67
C ILE A 29 6.93 -2.38 6.08
N VAL A 30 6.56 -1.73 7.18
CA VAL A 30 7.17 -2.12 8.47
C VAL A 30 7.03 -3.65 8.64
N GLY A 31 8.13 -4.40 8.74
CA GLY A 31 8.12 -5.87 8.80
C GLY A 31 7.77 -6.67 7.52
N GLY A 32 7.68 -6.04 6.34
CA GLY A 32 7.34 -6.63 5.05
C GLY A 32 8.53 -7.03 4.18
N GLU A 33 8.27 -7.80 3.12
CA GLU A 33 9.29 -8.34 2.21
C GLU A 33 9.22 -7.74 0.80
N GLU A 34 10.32 -7.83 0.05
CA GLU A 34 10.34 -7.44 -1.38
C GLU A 34 9.40 -8.31 -2.19
N THR A 35 8.58 -7.68 -3.04
CA THR A 35 7.88 -8.44 -4.08
C THR A 35 8.80 -8.70 -5.27
N PHE A 36 8.37 -9.53 -6.21
CA PHE A 36 9.10 -9.69 -7.47
C PHE A 36 8.60 -8.68 -8.51
N GLU A 37 9.51 -8.19 -9.34
CA GLU A 37 9.17 -7.33 -10.46
C GLU A 37 8.12 -7.99 -11.37
N GLY A 38 7.09 -7.23 -11.75
CA GLY A 38 5.96 -7.73 -12.54
C GLY A 38 4.88 -8.48 -11.75
N ASN A 39 5.10 -8.77 -10.46
CA ASN A 39 4.05 -9.33 -9.61
C ASN A 39 3.10 -8.22 -9.14
N HIS A 40 1.79 -8.52 -9.16
CA HIS A 40 0.73 -7.61 -8.73
C HIS A 40 0.65 -6.29 -9.53
N PRO A 41 0.58 -6.36 -10.88
CA PRO A 41 0.62 -5.16 -11.73
C PRO A 41 -0.60 -4.24 -11.57
N PHE A 42 -1.65 -4.72 -10.88
CA PHE A 42 -2.83 -3.92 -10.55
C PHE A 42 -2.57 -2.89 -9.45
N VAL A 43 -1.44 -2.95 -8.72
CA VAL A 43 -1.07 -1.91 -7.74
C VAL A 43 -0.65 -0.66 -8.50
N VAL A 44 -1.28 0.46 -8.20
CA VAL A 44 -1.11 1.73 -8.93
C VAL A 44 -0.39 2.73 -8.05
N SER A 45 0.66 3.34 -8.60
CA SER A 45 1.36 4.49 -8.02
C SER A 45 0.74 5.79 -8.55
N LEU A 46 0.24 6.66 -7.67
CA LEU A 46 -0.42 7.92 -8.04
C LEU A 46 0.49 9.13 -7.76
N ARG A 47 0.55 10.06 -8.72
CA ARG A 47 1.60 11.11 -8.78
C ARG A 47 1.11 12.43 -9.33
N LEU A 48 1.79 13.53 -8.98
CA LEU A 48 1.52 14.85 -9.54
C LEU A 48 2.07 15.02 -10.95
N LYS A 49 3.31 14.53 -11.18
CA LYS A 49 4.04 14.73 -12.43
C LYS A 49 4.68 13.43 -12.91
N LYS A 50 5.31 13.53 -14.08
CA LYS A 50 6.04 12.42 -14.71
C LYS A 50 7.47 12.84 -15.05
N PRO A 51 8.51 12.16 -14.54
CA PRO A 51 8.51 11.28 -13.36
C PRO A 51 8.33 12.08 -12.05
N ASP A 52 7.87 11.43 -10.98
CA ASP A 52 7.67 12.02 -9.65
C ASP A 52 7.58 10.92 -8.58
N GLU A 53 7.64 11.30 -7.30
CA GLU A 53 7.44 10.41 -6.16
C GLU A 53 5.99 9.90 -6.07
N THR A 54 5.80 8.69 -5.54
CA THR A 54 4.47 8.16 -5.23
C THR A 54 3.92 8.91 -4.02
N LEU A 55 2.78 9.58 -4.20
CA LEU A 55 2.08 10.27 -3.10
C LEU A 55 0.96 9.44 -2.49
N CYS A 56 0.32 8.65 -3.33
CA CYS A 56 -0.82 7.82 -3.00
C CYS A 56 -0.81 6.57 -3.87
N HIS A 57 -1.65 5.62 -3.51
CA HIS A 57 -1.76 4.35 -4.20
C HIS A 57 -3.18 4.09 -4.71
N GLY A 58 -3.35 3.02 -5.46
CA GLY A 58 -4.65 2.56 -5.92
C GLY A 58 -4.61 1.13 -6.47
N ALA A 59 -5.75 0.67 -6.95
CA ALA A 59 -5.90 -0.63 -7.59
C ALA A 59 -6.55 -0.48 -8.97
N LEU A 60 -5.94 -1.03 -10.01
CA LEU A 60 -6.57 -1.13 -11.32
C LEU A 60 -7.70 -2.17 -11.25
N ILE A 61 -8.96 -1.72 -11.37
CA ILE A 61 -10.17 -2.56 -11.26
C ILE A 61 -10.89 -2.78 -12.60
N SER A 62 -10.46 -2.05 -13.64
CA SER A 62 -10.85 -2.19 -15.05
C SER A 62 -9.74 -1.55 -15.89
N PRO A 63 -9.56 -1.85 -17.21
CA PRO A 63 -8.41 -1.38 -17.97
C PRO A 63 -8.12 0.13 -17.91
N ASN A 64 -9.13 0.96 -17.63
CA ASN A 64 -8.96 2.42 -17.47
C ASN A 64 -9.56 2.97 -16.16
N VAL A 65 -9.90 2.12 -15.18
CA VAL A 65 -10.50 2.56 -13.90
C VAL A 65 -9.62 2.12 -12.74
N VAL A 66 -9.18 3.09 -11.94
CA VAL A 66 -8.39 2.87 -10.74
C VAL A 66 -9.23 3.20 -9.51
N LEU A 67 -9.30 2.27 -8.57
CA LEU A 67 -9.88 2.44 -7.25
C LEU A 67 -8.84 3.04 -6.30
N THR A 68 -9.24 4.02 -5.49
CA THR A 68 -8.40 4.66 -4.47
C THR A 68 -9.29 5.28 -3.38
N THR A 69 -8.72 6.10 -2.49
CA THR A 69 -9.47 6.85 -1.47
C THR A 69 -9.85 8.24 -1.96
N ILE A 70 -10.84 8.84 -1.31
CA ILE A 70 -11.20 10.24 -1.56
C ILE A 70 -10.06 11.15 -1.13
N PHE A 71 -9.35 10.88 -0.04
CA PHE A 71 -8.17 11.67 0.33
C PHE A 71 -7.06 11.66 -0.73
N CYS A 72 -6.87 10.55 -1.45
CA CYS A 72 -5.98 10.53 -2.59
C CYS A 72 -6.58 11.27 -3.81
N GLY A 73 -7.90 11.15 -4.03
CA GLY A 73 -8.60 11.85 -5.11
C GLY A 73 -8.78 13.36 -4.91
N LEU A 74 -8.83 13.82 -3.66
CA LEU A 74 -8.97 15.21 -3.23
C LEU A 74 -7.60 15.79 -2.99
N THR A 75 -7.18 16.66 -3.89
CA THR A 75 -5.95 17.41 -3.70
C THR A 75 -6.22 18.84 -4.15
N GLU A 76 -6.96 19.54 -3.30
CA GLU A 76 -7.03 21.01 -3.31
C GLU A 76 -5.87 21.56 -2.46
N PRO A 77 -5.22 22.65 -2.88
CA PRO A 77 -5.42 23.39 -4.13
C PRO A 77 -4.96 22.59 -5.37
N GLU A 78 -5.51 22.90 -6.57
CA GLU A 78 -5.21 22.27 -7.88
C GLU A 78 -3.73 21.88 -8.11
N HIS A 79 -2.77 22.58 -7.52
CA HIS A 79 -1.34 22.28 -7.59
C HIS A 79 -0.92 20.94 -6.97
N TYR A 80 -1.75 20.34 -6.12
CA TYR A 80 -1.52 19.02 -5.54
C TYR A 80 -2.30 17.91 -6.25
N ARG A 81 -3.00 18.23 -7.35
CA ARG A 81 -3.80 17.25 -8.07
C ARG A 81 -2.96 16.07 -8.57
N LEU A 82 -3.32 14.85 -8.18
CA LEU A 82 -2.77 13.64 -8.79
C LEU A 82 -3.15 13.62 -10.28
N ASN A 83 -2.15 13.75 -11.16
CA ASN A 83 -2.35 13.83 -12.61
C ASN A 83 -1.97 12.54 -13.34
N TYR A 84 -1.20 11.67 -12.70
CA TYR A 84 -0.67 10.46 -13.31
C TYR A 84 -0.88 9.23 -12.43
N ALA A 85 -1.25 8.13 -13.08
CA ALA A 85 -1.26 6.79 -12.54
C ALA A 85 -0.16 5.99 -13.24
N THR A 86 0.77 5.39 -12.49
CA THR A 86 1.75 4.43 -13.00
C THR A 86 1.33 3.03 -12.60
N ILE A 87 1.07 2.19 -13.60
CA ILE A 87 0.56 0.82 -13.45
C ILE A 87 1.68 -0.16 -13.78
N GLY A 88 1.81 -1.23 -13.01
CA GLY A 88 2.91 -2.18 -13.17
C GLY A 88 4.27 -1.63 -12.77
N ALA A 89 4.30 -0.57 -11.95
CA ALA A 89 5.53 -0.08 -11.35
C ALA A 89 6.07 -1.11 -10.36
N TYR A 90 7.39 -1.27 -10.36
CA TYR A 90 8.16 -1.92 -9.31
C TYR A 90 8.86 -0.89 -8.41
N TYR A 91 9.23 0.26 -8.97
CA TYR A 91 9.96 1.33 -8.31
C TYR A 91 9.04 2.48 -7.89
N SER A 92 9.27 3.04 -6.70
CA SER A 92 8.44 4.11 -6.11
C SER A 92 8.40 5.41 -6.93
N ARG A 93 9.39 5.62 -7.80
CA ARG A 93 9.45 6.75 -8.73
C ARG A 93 9.05 6.40 -10.16
N GLY A 94 8.68 5.14 -10.43
CA GLY A 94 8.35 4.63 -11.76
C GLY A 94 9.44 4.94 -12.77
N MET A 95 10.68 4.76 -12.35
CA MET A 95 11.86 4.86 -13.19
C MET A 95 12.70 3.60 -12.99
N LEU A 96 13.15 3.00 -14.09
CA LEU A 96 14.05 1.84 -14.09
C LEU A 96 15.49 2.23 -13.74
N ASN A 97 15.89 3.46 -14.11
CA ASN A 97 17.27 3.92 -13.98
C ASN A 97 17.36 5.45 -13.84
N ALA A 98 18.58 5.95 -13.62
CA ALA A 98 18.84 7.38 -13.44
C ALA A 98 18.68 8.18 -14.74
N GLU A 99 18.70 7.49 -15.88
CA GLU A 99 18.54 8.03 -17.21
C GLU A 99 17.07 8.35 -17.54
N GLY A 100 16.14 7.92 -16.68
CA GLY A 100 14.72 8.27 -16.77
C GLY A 100 13.88 7.29 -17.58
N ASP A 101 14.39 6.08 -17.84
CA ASP A 101 13.59 5.00 -18.43
C ASP A 101 12.42 4.67 -17.52
N ARG A 102 11.24 4.51 -18.11
CA ARG A 102 9.99 4.39 -17.37
C ARG A 102 9.79 2.97 -16.89
N ASP A 103 9.34 2.87 -15.65
CA ASP A 103 8.88 1.63 -15.05
C ASP A 103 7.35 1.65 -15.01
N GLY A 104 6.74 0.65 -15.66
CA GLY A 104 5.29 0.56 -15.83
C GLY A 104 4.69 1.53 -16.87
N GLU A 105 3.37 1.50 -16.95
CA GLU A 105 2.56 2.36 -17.82
C GLU A 105 2.13 3.62 -17.08
N HIS A 106 2.60 4.78 -17.54
CA HIS A 106 2.24 6.07 -16.96
C HIS A 106 1.12 6.71 -17.76
N LEU A 107 -0.09 6.70 -17.21
CA LEU A 107 -1.31 7.18 -17.83
C LEU A 107 -1.82 8.43 -17.11
N LYS A 108 -2.29 9.44 -17.85
CA LYS A 108 -2.94 10.60 -17.23
C LYS A 108 -4.27 10.21 -16.60
N ILE A 109 -4.59 10.87 -15.49
CA ILE A 109 -5.89 10.82 -14.84
C ILE A 109 -6.76 11.93 -15.44
N LEU A 110 -7.88 11.57 -16.07
CA LEU A 110 -8.82 12.51 -16.67
C LEU A 110 -9.86 13.00 -15.68
N LYS A 111 -10.30 12.10 -14.79
CA LYS A 111 -11.43 12.36 -13.90
C LYS A 111 -11.26 11.63 -12.58
N THR A 112 -11.64 12.31 -11.50
CA THR A 112 -11.85 11.72 -10.19
C THR A 112 -13.35 11.70 -9.93
N ILE A 113 -13.88 10.58 -9.44
CA ILE A 113 -15.28 10.42 -9.04
C ILE A 113 -15.28 9.89 -7.62
N ASN A 114 -15.77 10.70 -6.69
CA ASN A 114 -15.90 10.31 -5.29
C ASN A 114 -17.18 9.49 -5.10
N HIS A 115 -17.18 8.58 -4.14
CA HIS A 115 -18.41 7.94 -3.70
C HIS A 115 -19.40 9.01 -3.20
N PRO A 116 -20.69 8.96 -3.59
CA PRO A 116 -21.66 10.00 -3.26
C PRO A 116 -21.92 10.14 -1.76
N ASP A 117 -21.85 9.04 -1.01
CA ASP A 117 -22.16 9.00 0.43
C ASP A 117 -21.00 9.40 1.34
N PHE A 118 -19.98 10.06 0.80
CA PHE A 118 -18.87 10.57 1.59
C PHE A 118 -19.28 11.81 2.37
N GLU A 119 -19.28 11.69 3.70
CA GLU A 119 -19.57 12.80 4.61
C GLU A 119 -18.32 13.14 5.43
N HIS A 120 -17.86 14.39 5.33
CA HIS A 120 -16.89 14.94 6.26
C HIS A 120 -17.61 15.45 7.53
N PRO A 121 -17.08 15.22 8.75
CA PRO A 121 -15.76 14.66 9.07
C PRO A 121 -15.74 13.14 9.36
N THR A 122 -16.88 12.45 9.25
CA THR A 122 -17.00 11.03 9.64
C THR A 122 -16.29 10.09 8.66
N ASN A 123 -15.91 10.60 7.47
CA ASN A 123 -15.31 9.84 6.37
C ASN A 123 -16.14 8.60 6.02
N SER A 124 -17.46 8.66 6.18
CA SER A 124 -18.40 7.52 6.14
C SER A 124 -18.15 6.50 5.02
N VAL A 125 -17.68 6.94 3.84
CA VAL A 125 -17.24 6.09 2.73
C VAL A 125 -16.02 6.72 2.03
N ASP A 126 -14.81 6.42 2.48
CA ASP A 126 -13.57 6.93 1.88
C ASP A 126 -13.13 6.12 0.64
N ILE A 127 -13.89 6.26 -0.44
CA ILE A 127 -13.68 5.58 -1.74
C ILE A 127 -13.80 6.57 -2.89
N ALA A 128 -12.82 6.60 -3.79
CA ALA A 128 -12.89 7.30 -5.06
C ALA A 128 -12.42 6.40 -6.20
N VAL A 129 -12.81 6.77 -7.41
CA VAL A 129 -12.33 6.14 -8.64
C VAL A 129 -11.72 7.19 -9.57
N LEU A 130 -10.63 6.80 -10.22
CA LEU A 130 -9.91 7.61 -11.20
C LEU A 130 -10.11 7.00 -12.59
N ILE A 131 -10.49 7.84 -13.55
CA ILE A 131 -10.65 7.44 -14.95
C ILE A 131 -9.39 7.85 -15.72
N LEU A 132 -8.74 6.87 -16.34
CA LEU A 132 -7.49 7.06 -17.07
C LEU A 132 -7.73 7.50 -18.52
N GLU A 133 -6.74 8.18 -19.10
CA GLU A 133 -6.81 8.66 -20.49
C GLU A 133 -6.84 7.54 -21.53
N LYS A 134 -6.33 6.37 -21.19
CA LYS A 134 -6.22 5.19 -22.06
C LYS A 134 -6.35 3.93 -21.22
N GLU A 135 -6.62 2.82 -21.91
CA GLU A 135 -6.55 1.49 -21.34
C GLU A 135 -5.10 1.11 -21.03
N SER A 136 -4.91 0.49 -19.88
CA SER A 136 -3.68 -0.20 -19.50
C SER A 136 -3.63 -1.58 -20.15
N THR A 137 -2.42 -2.03 -20.49
CA THR A 137 -2.21 -3.43 -20.93
C THR A 137 -2.11 -4.41 -19.76
N PHE A 138 -1.98 -3.92 -18.53
CA PHE A 138 -1.91 -4.75 -17.34
C PHE A 138 -3.28 -5.28 -16.92
N LYS A 139 -3.31 -6.50 -16.37
CA LYS A 139 -4.54 -7.16 -15.91
C LYS A 139 -5.08 -6.46 -14.66
N PRO A 140 -6.34 -6.00 -14.66
CA PRO A 140 -7.01 -5.50 -13.46
C PRO A 140 -7.24 -6.61 -12.41
N ILE A 141 -7.35 -6.22 -11.13
CA ILE A 141 -7.80 -7.10 -10.05
C ILE A 141 -9.34 -7.20 -10.03
N GLY A 142 -9.87 -8.34 -9.57
CA GLY A 142 -11.32 -8.52 -9.43
C GLY A 142 -11.91 -7.70 -8.28
N LEU A 143 -13.23 -7.50 -8.33
CA LEU A 143 -14.02 -6.95 -7.22
C LEU A 143 -14.73 -8.08 -6.46
N PRO A 144 -15.01 -7.91 -5.15
CA PRO A 144 -15.84 -8.84 -4.40
C PRO A 144 -17.23 -8.94 -5.05
N THR A 145 -17.87 -10.11 -4.99
CA THR A 145 -19.22 -10.32 -5.56
C THR A 145 -20.34 -10.08 -4.55
N SER A 146 -19.99 -9.88 -3.28
CA SER A 146 -20.92 -9.67 -2.16
C SER A 146 -20.47 -8.45 -1.37
N SER A 147 -21.44 -7.80 -0.70
CA SER A 147 -21.16 -6.76 0.28
C SER A 147 -20.50 -7.30 1.55
N GLU A 148 -20.75 -8.58 1.85
CA GLU A 148 -20.08 -9.30 2.93
C GLU A 148 -18.76 -9.88 2.44
N ILE A 149 -17.66 -9.34 2.96
CA ILE A 149 -16.31 -9.87 2.74
C ILE A 149 -15.96 -10.83 3.87
N ASP A 150 -15.38 -11.97 3.52
CA ASP A 150 -14.80 -12.88 4.50
C ASP A 150 -13.49 -12.31 5.07
N LEU A 151 -13.60 -11.65 6.22
CA LEU A 151 -12.47 -11.09 6.96
C LEU A 151 -11.85 -12.11 7.94
N LYS A 152 -12.01 -13.43 7.71
CA LYS A 152 -11.41 -14.47 8.58
C LYS A 152 -10.04 -14.96 8.11
N THR A 153 -9.63 -14.57 6.91
CA THR A 153 -8.34 -14.96 6.35
C THR A 153 -7.40 -13.76 6.23
N PRO A 154 -6.08 -13.96 6.37
CA PRO A 154 -5.11 -12.91 6.12
C PRO A 154 -5.26 -12.33 4.70
N LEU A 155 -5.10 -11.02 4.60
CA LEU A 155 -5.13 -10.26 3.36
C LEU A 155 -3.71 -9.88 2.99
N ARG A 156 -3.38 -9.80 1.70
CA ARG A 156 -2.08 -9.28 1.27
C ARG A 156 -2.21 -7.83 0.87
N THR A 157 -1.25 -7.01 1.25
CA THR A 157 -1.14 -5.64 0.76
C THR A 157 0.25 -5.38 0.19
N PHE A 158 0.38 -4.24 -0.48
CA PHE A 158 1.56 -3.84 -1.24
C PHE A 158 1.82 -2.36 -1.01
N GLY A 159 3.01 -1.87 -1.37
CA GLY A 159 3.27 -0.44 -1.33
C GLY A 159 4.73 -0.06 -1.39
N TRP A 160 4.93 1.27 -1.46
CA TRP A 160 6.23 1.94 -1.35
C TRP A 160 6.31 2.90 -0.17
N GLY A 161 5.30 2.91 0.72
CA GLY A 161 5.22 3.83 1.84
C GLY A 161 6.36 3.70 2.85
N SER A 162 6.32 4.59 3.83
CA SER A 162 7.37 4.75 4.83
C SER A 162 7.68 3.44 5.52
N THR A 163 8.97 3.19 5.70
CA THR A 163 9.47 1.95 6.28
C THR A 163 9.78 2.08 7.77
N TYR A 164 9.41 3.21 8.37
CA TYR A 164 9.70 3.55 9.77
C TYR A 164 8.46 4.16 10.45
N TYR A 165 8.41 4.00 11.77
CA TYR A 165 7.51 4.78 12.60
C TYR A 165 7.97 6.24 12.61
N ALA A 166 7.04 7.19 12.53
CA ALA A 166 7.26 8.63 12.33
C ALA A 166 8.15 9.36 13.37
N THR A 167 8.75 8.64 14.32
CA THR A 167 9.64 9.17 15.36
C THR A 167 11.10 9.20 14.96
N GLU A 168 11.49 8.63 13.81
CA GLU A 168 12.88 8.59 13.34
C GLU A 168 13.08 9.55 12.16
N SER A 169 14.10 10.40 12.23
CA SER A 169 14.39 11.49 11.29
C SER A 169 14.87 11.03 9.91
N GLU A 170 14.92 9.72 9.65
CA GLU A 170 15.45 9.08 8.43
C GLU A 170 14.46 8.04 7.87
N ALA A 171 13.17 8.39 7.86
CA ALA A 171 12.15 7.53 7.29
C ALA A 171 12.26 7.48 5.75
N ASP A 172 13.16 6.67 5.21
CA ASP A 172 13.25 6.41 3.76
C ASP A 172 12.00 5.67 3.28
N GLN A 173 11.45 6.06 2.13
CA GLN A 173 10.45 5.27 1.41
C GLN A 173 11.12 4.08 0.73
N SER A 174 10.41 2.96 0.60
CA SER A 174 10.96 1.81 -0.11
C SER A 174 11.11 2.13 -1.59
N PHE A 175 12.34 2.07 -2.12
CA PHE A 175 12.55 2.28 -3.56
C PHE A 175 11.90 1.20 -4.41
N ARG A 176 11.78 -0.03 -3.90
CA ARG A 176 11.15 -1.19 -4.57
C ARG A 176 9.87 -1.58 -3.86
N MET A 177 8.91 -2.15 -4.60
CA MET A 177 7.62 -2.52 -4.03
C MET A 177 7.78 -3.62 -2.98
N LYS A 178 7.03 -3.49 -1.89
CA LYS A 178 7.04 -4.43 -0.77
C LYS A 178 5.65 -5.03 -0.58
N THR A 179 5.58 -6.10 0.20
CA THR A 179 4.34 -6.76 0.59
C THR A 179 4.37 -7.25 2.03
N ILE A 180 3.20 -7.29 2.67
CA ILE A 180 2.99 -7.90 3.98
C ILE A 180 1.58 -8.50 4.04
N LEU A 181 1.38 -9.44 4.97
CA LEU A 181 0.06 -9.89 5.35
C LEU A 181 -0.55 -8.98 6.43
N LEU A 182 -1.83 -8.69 6.24
CA LEU A 182 -2.70 -8.01 7.18
C LEU A 182 -3.71 -9.03 7.72
N ASN A 183 -3.84 -9.08 9.03
CA ASN A 183 -4.81 -9.91 9.75
C ASN A 183 -6.02 -9.05 10.10
N PRO A 184 -7.20 -9.29 9.50
CA PRO A 184 -8.38 -8.52 9.83
C PRO A 184 -8.76 -8.69 11.31
N MET A 185 -9.25 -7.61 11.89
CA MET A 185 -9.71 -7.55 13.27
C MET A 185 -11.22 -7.72 13.34
N THR A 186 -11.71 -8.17 14.49
CA THR A 186 -13.14 -8.13 14.79
C THR A 186 -13.63 -6.68 14.90
N GLN A 187 -14.92 -6.44 14.64
CA GLN A 187 -15.51 -5.11 14.77
C GLN A 187 -15.32 -4.52 16.17
N ASN A 188 -15.34 -5.37 17.22
CA ASN A 188 -15.13 -4.95 18.59
C ASN A 188 -13.69 -4.51 18.87
N GLU A 189 -12.69 -5.20 18.30
CA GLU A 189 -11.29 -4.76 18.38
C GLU A 189 -11.08 -3.46 17.61
N CYS A 190 -11.65 -3.37 16.40
CA CYS A 190 -11.60 -2.19 15.55
C CYS A 190 -12.23 -0.97 16.26
N SER A 191 -13.41 -1.12 16.85
CA SER A 191 -14.13 -0.04 17.56
C SER A 191 -13.46 0.40 18.87
N LYS A 192 -12.58 -0.43 19.44
CA LYS A 192 -11.74 -0.03 20.59
C LYS A 192 -10.51 0.76 20.16
N ALA A 193 -9.98 0.47 18.97
CA ALA A 193 -8.82 1.14 18.41
C ALA A 193 -9.17 2.48 17.75
N TYR A 194 -10.40 2.60 17.24
CA TYR A 194 -10.88 3.75 16.46
C TYR A 194 -12.30 4.12 16.86
N GLU A 195 -12.55 5.42 16.96
CA GLU A 195 -13.90 5.96 17.12
C GLU A 195 -14.62 5.98 15.76
N ASN A 196 -15.95 5.77 15.77
CA ASN A 196 -16.84 5.95 14.61
C ASN A 196 -16.57 5.06 13.39
N ILE A 197 -16.07 3.84 13.56
CA ILE A 197 -15.97 2.85 12.47
C ILE A 197 -17.38 2.32 12.13
N THR A 198 -17.86 2.67 10.93
CA THR A 198 -19.09 2.12 10.33
C THR A 198 -18.80 0.85 9.53
N ASN A 199 -19.84 0.19 8.98
CA ASN A 199 -19.68 -1.00 8.14
C ASN A 199 -18.95 -0.72 6.80
N SER A 200 -18.76 0.55 6.45
CA SER A 200 -17.97 0.99 5.29
C SER A 200 -16.46 0.84 5.52
N PHE A 201 -16.05 0.44 6.72
CA PHE A 201 -14.67 0.23 7.09
C PHE A 201 -14.50 -1.11 7.81
N PHE A 202 -13.26 -1.61 7.77
CA PHE A 202 -12.79 -2.66 8.67
C PHE A 202 -11.35 -2.37 9.10
N CYS A 203 -10.92 -2.98 10.19
CA CYS A 203 -9.55 -2.87 10.65
C CYS A 203 -8.75 -4.13 10.35
N ALA A 204 -7.44 -3.97 10.18
CA ALA A 204 -6.50 -5.08 10.15
C ALA A 204 -5.17 -4.67 10.82
N SER A 205 -4.44 -5.65 11.33
CA SER A 205 -3.07 -5.47 11.80
C SER A 205 -2.09 -6.23 10.94
N GLY A 206 -0.93 -5.65 10.67
CA GLY A 206 0.12 -6.37 9.96
C GLY A 206 0.77 -7.45 10.83
N GLU A 207 1.39 -8.42 10.17
CA GLU A 207 2.23 -9.39 10.84
C GLU A 207 3.48 -8.73 11.44
N ASN A 208 4.06 -9.32 12.48
CA ASN A 208 5.32 -8.87 13.09
C ASN A 208 5.32 -7.39 13.56
N GLN A 209 4.16 -6.86 13.97
CA GLN A 209 3.96 -5.44 14.30
C GLN A 209 4.26 -4.51 13.12
N GLY A 210 4.07 -5.05 11.92
CA GLY A 210 4.23 -4.39 10.65
C GLY A 210 2.94 -3.85 10.08
N GLY A 211 2.98 -3.34 8.85
CA GLY A 211 1.76 -2.94 8.13
C GLY A 211 1.90 -1.65 7.35
N LEU A 212 0.75 -1.13 6.93
CA LEU A 212 0.64 0.08 6.12
C LEU A 212 1.02 1.30 6.96
N CYS A 213 1.83 2.20 6.43
CA CYS A 213 2.27 3.38 7.15
C CYS A 213 2.11 4.68 6.33
N ILE A 214 2.84 5.73 6.73
CA ILE A 214 2.77 7.04 6.08
C ILE A 214 3.10 6.88 4.59
N GLY A 215 2.21 7.38 3.73
CA GLY A 215 2.33 7.27 2.28
C GLY A 215 1.58 6.08 1.67
N ASP A 216 1.15 5.09 2.46
CA ASP A 216 0.43 3.91 1.95
C ASP A 216 -1.09 4.10 1.78
N ASN A 217 -1.57 5.35 1.83
CA ASN A 217 -2.98 5.64 1.57
C ASN A 217 -3.34 5.21 0.14
N GLY A 218 -4.51 4.59 -0.02
CA GLY A 218 -4.97 4.05 -1.28
C GLY A 218 -4.45 2.65 -1.63
N ASN A 219 -3.57 2.04 -0.82
CA ASN A 219 -3.04 0.72 -1.16
C ASN A 219 -4.11 -0.37 -1.09
N PRO A 220 -4.13 -1.31 -2.06
CA PRO A 220 -5.06 -2.43 -2.01
C PRO A 220 -4.68 -3.45 -0.95
N ALA A 221 -5.67 -3.95 -0.23
CA ALA A 221 -5.63 -5.22 0.47
C ALA A 221 -6.46 -6.24 -0.31
N ILE A 222 -5.85 -7.39 -0.63
CA ILE A 222 -6.46 -8.42 -1.48
C ILE A 222 -6.70 -9.73 -0.72
N ASP A 223 -7.76 -10.42 -1.11
CA ASP A 223 -7.92 -11.85 -0.87
C ASP A 223 -7.24 -12.60 -2.03
N GLU A 224 -6.04 -13.14 -1.77
CA GLU A 224 -5.23 -13.80 -2.80
C GLU A 224 -5.90 -15.02 -3.41
N LYS A 225 -6.70 -15.76 -2.63
CA LYS A 225 -7.37 -16.98 -3.10
C LYS A 225 -8.50 -16.66 -4.06
N LYS A 226 -9.19 -15.55 -3.82
CA LYS A 226 -10.30 -15.08 -4.66
C LYS A 226 -9.83 -14.14 -5.78
N GLU A 227 -8.59 -13.66 -5.73
CA GLU A 227 -8.03 -12.65 -6.63
C GLU A 227 -8.88 -11.37 -6.70
N VAL A 228 -9.34 -10.90 -5.53
CA VAL A 228 -10.16 -9.67 -5.44
C VAL A 228 -9.58 -8.67 -4.45
N VAL A 229 -9.75 -7.38 -4.75
CA VAL A 229 -9.46 -6.30 -3.79
C VAL A 229 -10.62 -6.17 -2.81
N VAL A 230 -10.33 -6.33 -1.52
CA VAL A 230 -11.35 -6.32 -0.47
C VAL A 230 -11.30 -5.05 0.38
N GLY A 231 -10.14 -4.41 0.42
CA GLY A 231 -9.92 -3.18 1.18
C GLY A 231 -9.03 -2.20 0.43
N ILE A 232 -9.22 -0.92 0.74
CA ILE A 232 -8.30 0.15 0.34
C ILE A 232 -7.83 0.85 1.61
N SER A 233 -6.52 0.98 1.79
CA SER A 233 -5.91 1.68 2.92
C SER A 233 -6.41 3.11 3.02
N SER A 234 -7.10 3.47 4.11
CA SER A 234 -7.65 4.80 4.34
C SER A 234 -6.81 5.58 5.34
N HIS A 235 -6.71 5.07 6.57
CA HIS A 235 -5.97 5.70 7.66
C HIS A 235 -5.56 4.65 8.70
N GLY A 236 -4.90 5.06 9.77
CA GLY A 236 -4.49 4.12 10.82
C GLY A 236 -3.85 4.80 12.03
N LYS A 237 -3.54 3.99 13.04
CA LYS A 237 -2.85 4.42 14.26
C LYS A 237 -1.50 3.69 14.35
N GLY A 238 -0.44 4.43 14.03
CA GLY A 238 0.87 3.85 13.78
C GLY A 238 0.87 3.03 12.48
N CYS A 239 1.89 2.20 12.28
CA CYS A 239 2.00 1.37 11.07
C CYS A 239 1.35 -0.03 11.21
N ASN A 240 0.92 -0.44 12.41
CA ASN A 240 0.41 -1.80 12.68
C ASN A 240 -1.09 -1.90 12.90
N ASN A 241 -1.79 -0.78 13.05
CA ASN A 241 -3.25 -0.81 13.09
C ASN A 241 -3.72 0.02 11.92
N ASN A 242 -4.38 -0.62 10.97
CA ASN A 242 -4.80 0.01 9.72
C ASN A 242 -6.33 -0.08 9.60
N VAL A 243 -6.94 1.02 9.17
CA VAL A 243 -8.35 1.11 8.80
C VAL A 243 -8.43 1.11 7.28
N LEU A 244 -9.21 0.18 6.75
CA LEU A 244 -9.40 0.00 5.32
C LEU A 244 -10.86 0.28 4.96
N SER A 245 -11.07 1.02 3.88
CA SER A 245 -12.38 1.17 3.26
C SER A 245 -12.83 -0.20 2.75
N ASN A 246 -14.02 -0.64 3.16
CA ASN A 246 -14.62 -1.91 2.79
C ASN A 246 -15.11 -1.86 1.33
N VAL A 247 -14.37 -2.49 0.42
CA VAL A 247 -14.71 -2.47 -1.02
C VAL A 247 -16.03 -3.19 -1.30
N GLY A 248 -16.35 -4.22 -0.52
CA GLY A 248 -17.58 -5.00 -0.65
C GLY A 248 -18.81 -4.12 -0.44
N ALA A 249 -18.76 -3.24 0.55
CA ALA A 249 -19.84 -2.30 0.85
C ALA A 249 -20.19 -1.36 -0.31
N VAL A 250 -19.28 -1.17 -1.28
CA VAL A 250 -19.45 -0.28 -2.43
C VAL A 250 -19.34 -1.00 -3.78
N THR A 251 -19.33 -2.35 -3.79
CA THR A 251 -19.16 -3.14 -5.01
C THR A 251 -20.19 -2.78 -6.09
N GLU A 252 -21.46 -2.59 -5.71
CA GLU A 252 -22.53 -2.27 -6.67
C GLU A 252 -22.24 -0.94 -7.37
N TRP A 253 -21.89 0.09 -6.61
CA TRP A 253 -21.49 1.39 -7.15
C TRP A 253 -20.26 1.28 -8.07
N LEU A 254 -19.24 0.50 -7.67
CA LEU A 254 -18.06 0.27 -8.51
C LEU A 254 -18.41 -0.41 -9.84
N GLN A 255 -19.34 -1.36 -9.84
CA GLN A 255 -19.82 -2.00 -11.06
C GLN A 255 -20.56 -1.03 -11.98
N GLU A 256 -21.34 -0.10 -11.42
CA GLU A 256 -21.99 0.97 -12.18
C GLU A 256 -20.98 1.91 -12.83
N ILE A 257 -19.95 2.33 -12.08
CA ILE A 257 -18.83 3.12 -12.61
C ILE A 257 -18.14 2.38 -13.75
N ILE A 258 -17.77 1.11 -13.54
CA ILE A 258 -17.10 0.32 -14.58
C ILE A 258 -18.00 0.22 -15.82
N LYS A 259 -19.29 -0.07 -15.65
CA LYS A 259 -20.24 -0.13 -16.78
C LYS A 259 -20.33 1.20 -17.54
N GLN A 260 -20.21 2.33 -16.85
CA GLN A 260 -20.31 3.67 -17.44
C GLN A 260 -19.02 4.11 -18.14
N TYR A 261 -17.85 3.83 -17.58
CA TYR A 261 -16.58 4.42 -18.01
C TYR A 261 -15.58 3.42 -18.60
N ALA A 262 -15.76 2.12 -18.36
CA ALA A 262 -14.89 1.13 -18.97
C ALA A 262 -15.14 1.05 -20.49
N PRO A 263 -14.09 0.79 -21.28
CA PRO A 263 -14.23 0.53 -22.70
C PRO A 263 -15.21 -0.61 -22.91
N LYS A 264 -16.18 -0.40 -23.79
CA LYS A 264 -17.03 -1.50 -24.25
C LYS A 264 -16.13 -2.46 -24.99
N GLN A 265 -16.11 -3.74 -24.58
CA GLN A 265 -15.44 -4.77 -25.36
C GLN A 265 -15.94 -4.67 -26.80
N SER A 266 -15.04 -4.33 -27.71
CA SER A 266 -15.34 -4.37 -29.13
C SER A 266 -15.62 -5.83 -29.44
N GLN A 267 -16.87 -6.15 -29.80
CA GLN A 267 -17.17 -7.47 -30.32
C GLN A 267 -16.35 -7.66 -31.58
N VAL A 268 -15.22 -8.37 -31.45
CA VAL A 268 -14.49 -8.89 -32.59
C VAL A 268 -15.46 -9.87 -33.25
N LYS A 269 -16.08 -9.42 -34.34
CA LYS A 269 -16.82 -10.29 -35.26
C LYS A 269 -15.86 -11.21 -35.98
#